data_AF-A0A3T0L4B9-F1
#
_entry.id   AF-A0A3T0L4B9-F1
#
_cell.length_a   1.000
_cell.length_b   1.000
_cell.length_c   1.000
_cell.angle_alpha   90.00
_cell.angle_beta   90.00
_cell.angle_gamma   90.00
#
_symmetry.space_group_name_H-M   'P 1'
#
loop_
_entity.id
_entity.type
_entity.pdbx_description
1 polymer ?
#
loop_
_entity_poly.entity_id
_entity_poly.type
_entity_poly.pdbx_seq_one_letter_code
_entity_poly.pdbx_strand_id
1 'polypeptide(L)'
;MSTIKTRYIDYIIGREEIESLLQEKEFKKHLLISIINPDDKYEIIKKQIMTIENFLNSNDQELIFPFYIGAGKFKKEIFLKDQKESMKKLKKTLKSLKNYLKRKNTRKDLNAKPIDKILRDKFFDSLTVDFWDVDRDLLFYKPIEGSEAEKIARFIYKHKKNVLNKGLKFVIHCSAGISRSAGVGMALHCCLDFGGNTEHFKKENCKILFHNRYRPNEYVFNAICNEYKKLEGMLK
;
A
#
# COMPACT_ATOMS: atom_id res chain seq x y z
N MET A 1 12.62 -15.03 10.58
CA MET A 1 11.87 -14.44 9.44
C MET A 1 12.70 -14.50 8.18
N SER A 2 12.18 -15.10 7.09
CA SER A 2 12.82 -15.01 5.77
C SER A 2 12.42 -13.69 5.11
N THR A 3 13.31 -12.71 5.15
CA THR A 3 13.18 -11.45 4.39
C THR A 3 14.33 -11.35 3.41
N ILE A 4 14.11 -10.65 2.30
CA ILE A 4 15.20 -10.38 1.38
C ILE A 4 16.09 -9.26 1.90
N LYS A 5 17.39 -9.51 1.88
CA LYS A 5 18.42 -8.50 2.09
C LYS A 5 19.08 -8.20 0.77
N THR A 6 19.18 -6.93 0.46
CA THR A 6 19.85 -6.42 -0.74
C THR A 6 20.93 -5.43 -0.34
N ARG A 7 21.57 -4.81 -1.33
CA ARG A 7 22.55 -3.75 -1.10
C ARG A 7 21.95 -2.58 -0.28
N TYR A 8 20.68 -2.27 -0.51
CA TYR A 8 20.03 -1.08 0.05
C TYR A 8 18.91 -1.39 1.03
N ILE A 9 18.39 -2.62 1.05
CA ILE A 9 17.20 -2.98 1.82
C ILE A 9 17.57 -4.10 2.78
N ASP A 10 17.28 -3.92 4.06
CA ASP A 10 17.44 -4.98 5.05
C ASP A 10 16.13 -5.77 5.27
N TYR A 11 14.98 -5.11 5.15
CA TYR A 11 13.69 -5.71 5.43
C TYR A 11 12.60 -5.20 4.49
N ILE A 12 11.83 -6.14 3.93
CA ILE A 12 10.53 -5.91 3.28
C ILE A 12 9.51 -6.77 4.05
N ILE A 13 8.67 -6.12 4.85
CA ILE A 13 7.89 -6.76 5.91
C ILE A 13 6.44 -6.26 5.97
N GLY A 14 5.57 -7.08 6.55
CA GLY A 14 4.18 -6.77 6.86
C GLY A 14 3.97 -6.29 8.30
N ARG A 15 2.69 -6.12 8.68
CA ARG A 15 2.26 -5.61 10.00
C ARG A 15 2.73 -6.46 11.19
N GLU A 16 2.55 -7.77 11.12
CA GLU A 16 2.88 -8.66 12.26
C GLU A 16 4.39 -8.65 12.55
N GLU A 17 5.19 -8.47 11.50
CA GLU A 17 6.64 -8.53 11.54
C GLU A 17 7.28 -7.24 12.06
N ILE A 18 6.70 -6.08 11.75
CA ILE A 18 7.26 -4.80 12.23
C ILE A 18 7.18 -4.72 13.76
N GLU A 19 6.12 -5.25 14.38
CA GLU A 19 5.96 -5.23 15.84
C GLU A 19 7.07 -6.03 16.54
N SER A 20 7.35 -7.25 16.08
CA SER A 20 8.48 -8.05 16.57
C SER A 20 9.82 -7.35 16.31
N LEU A 21 10.00 -6.81 15.10
CA LEU A 21 11.23 -6.12 14.71
C LEU A 21 11.55 -4.93 15.63
N LEU A 22 10.53 -4.17 16.04
CA LEU A 22 10.66 -2.99 16.90
C LEU A 22 10.94 -3.33 18.37
N GLN A 23 10.62 -4.53 18.85
CA GLN A 23 10.90 -4.92 20.23
C GLN A 23 12.39 -5.23 20.46
N GLU A 24 13.09 -5.68 19.41
CA GLU A 24 14.42 -6.27 19.56
C GLU A 24 15.58 -5.31 19.24
N LYS A 25 15.35 -4.19 18.53
CA LYS A 25 16.45 -3.38 17.94
C LYS A 25 16.17 -1.87 17.90
N GLU A 26 17.25 -1.10 18.00
CA GLU A 26 17.29 0.29 17.53
C GLU A 26 17.65 0.34 16.04
N PHE A 27 16.99 1.24 15.30
CA PHE A 27 17.09 1.36 13.83
C PHE A 27 17.76 2.67 13.40
N LYS A 28 18.67 3.22 14.22
CA LYS A 28 19.33 4.52 13.98
C LYS A 28 20.21 4.57 12.72
N LYS A 29 20.50 3.44 12.08
CA LYS A 29 21.18 3.35 10.77
C LYS A 29 20.24 2.96 9.63
N HIS A 30 18.93 2.99 9.88
CA HIS A 30 17.92 2.59 8.92
C HIS A 30 16.96 3.73 8.59
N LEU A 31 16.49 3.72 7.34
CA LEU A 31 15.46 4.59 6.81
C LEU A 31 14.17 3.79 6.72
N LEU A 32 13.06 4.33 7.21
CA LEU A 32 11.77 3.65 7.14
C LEU A 32 10.90 4.23 6.02
N ILE A 33 10.34 3.36 5.18
CA ILE A 33 9.17 3.69 4.36
C ILE A 33 8.01 2.84 4.86
N SER A 34 7.02 3.49 5.47
CA SER A 34 5.81 2.88 6.00
C SER A 34 4.63 3.16 5.07
N ILE A 35 4.05 2.10 4.51
CA ILE A 35 2.87 2.18 3.64
C ILE A 35 1.66 1.76 4.47
N ILE A 36 0.77 2.70 4.72
CA ILE A 36 -0.48 2.45 5.43
C ILE A 36 -1.66 2.39 4.44
N ASN A 37 -2.81 1.88 4.90
CA ASN A 37 -4.04 2.06 4.14
C ASN A 37 -4.59 3.46 4.44
N PRO A 38 -5.01 4.22 3.42
CA PRO A 38 -5.43 5.63 3.57
C PRO A 38 -6.73 5.77 4.37
N ASP A 39 -7.61 4.77 4.31
CA ASP A 39 -8.84 4.74 5.12
C ASP A 39 -8.76 3.65 6.19
N ASP A 40 -9.26 3.98 7.38
CA ASP A 40 -9.69 2.95 8.32
C ASP A 40 -10.74 2.10 7.61
N LYS A 41 -10.59 0.77 7.67
CA LYS A 41 -11.48 -0.19 7.02
C LYS A 41 -12.97 0.09 7.33
N TYR A 42 -13.29 0.79 8.43
CA TYR A 42 -14.65 1.25 8.76
C TYR A 42 -15.14 2.38 7.86
N GLU A 43 -14.33 3.39 7.53
CA GLU A 43 -14.78 4.50 6.69
C GLU A 43 -15.12 4.01 5.29
N ILE A 44 -14.36 3.07 4.73
CA ILE A 44 -14.73 2.40 3.48
C ILE A 44 -16.02 1.62 3.63
N ILE A 45 -16.18 0.84 4.69
CA ILE A 45 -17.40 0.05 4.89
C ILE A 45 -18.62 0.97 5.10
N LYS A 46 -18.47 2.12 5.77
CA LYS A 46 -19.51 3.15 5.88
C LYS A 46 -19.87 3.72 4.51
N LYS A 47 -18.88 4.15 3.72
CA LYS A 47 -19.09 4.63 2.34
C LYS A 47 -19.80 3.57 1.48
N GLN A 48 -19.38 2.31 1.58
CA GLN A 48 -20.02 1.17 0.90
C GLN A 48 -21.49 0.99 1.30
N ILE A 49 -21.80 1.05 2.60
CA ILE A 49 -23.18 0.97 3.10
C ILE A 49 -24.01 2.13 2.55
N MET A 50 -23.50 3.36 2.63
CA MET A 50 -24.20 4.55 2.12
C MET A 50 -24.47 4.44 0.62
N THR A 51 -23.51 3.98 -0.19
CA THR A 51 -23.72 3.76 -1.63
C THR A 51 -24.83 2.76 -1.90
N ILE A 52 -24.84 1.62 -1.18
CA ILE A 52 -25.87 0.60 -1.37
C ILE A 52 -27.24 1.13 -0.91
N GLU A 53 -27.31 1.85 0.21
CA GLU A 53 -28.56 2.43 0.71
C GLU A 53 -29.12 3.51 -0.22
N ASN A 54 -28.27 4.39 -0.73
CA ASN A 54 -28.66 5.40 -1.71
C ASN A 54 -29.21 4.74 -2.98
N PHE A 55 -28.53 3.71 -3.50
CA PHE A 55 -29.05 2.95 -4.64
C PHE A 55 -30.40 2.29 -4.34
N LEU A 56 -30.59 1.70 -3.16
CA LEU A 56 -31.86 1.08 -2.78
C LEU A 56 -33.01 2.09 -2.72
N ASN A 57 -32.72 3.37 -2.43
CA ASN A 57 -33.70 4.45 -2.30
C ASN A 57 -33.83 5.33 -3.55
N SER A 58 -32.95 5.19 -4.55
CA SER A 58 -32.98 5.98 -5.77
C SER A 58 -33.91 5.37 -6.84
N ASN A 59 -34.03 6.05 -7.99
CA ASN A 59 -34.68 5.50 -9.19
C ASN A 59 -33.69 4.76 -10.12
N ASP A 60 -32.41 4.66 -9.74
CA ASP A 60 -31.38 4.03 -10.57
C ASP A 60 -31.67 2.56 -10.80
N GLN A 61 -31.54 2.08 -12.03
CA GLN A 61 -31.83 0.68 -12.37
C GLN A 61 -30.63 -0.25 -12.13
N GLU A 62 -29.43 0.30 -12.13
CA GLU A 62 -28.17 -0.45 -12.07
C GLU A 62 -27.23 0.13 -11.01
N LEU A 63 -26.61 -0.76 -10.22
CA LEU A 63 -25.47 -0.45 -9.36
C LEU A 63 -24.28 -1.30 -9.76
N ILE A 64 -23.20 -0.62 -10.13
CA ILE A 64 -21.89 -1.24 -10.33
C ILE A 64 -21.09 -1.12 -9.03
N PHE A 65 -20.74 -2.26 -8.43
CA PHE A 65 -20.08 -2.30 -7.14
C PHE A 65 -18.81 -3.17 -7.15
N PRO A 66 -17.62 -2.62 -6.87
CA PRO A 66 -16.40 -3.38 -6.72
C PRO A 66 -16.31 -4.00 -5.31
N PHE A 67 -16.26 -5.32 -5.24
CA PHE A 67 -15.98 -6.05 -4.01
C PHE A 67 -14.50 -6.37 -3.90
N TYR A 68 -13.85 -5.94 -2.83
CA TYR A 68 -12.51 -6.42 -2.50
C TYR A 68 -12.57 -7.90 -2.12
N ILE A 69 -11.84 -8.73 -2.86
CA ILE A 69 -11.77 -10.18 -2.63
C ILE A 69 -10.38 -10.62 -2.14
N GLY A 70 -9.48 -9.68 -1.82
CA GLY A 70 -8.14 -9.97 -1.31
C GLY A 70 -7.02 -9.78 -2.35
N ALA A 71 -5.78 -9.59 -1.88
CA ALA A 71 -4.56 -9.51 -2.70
C ALA A 71 -4.64 -8.52 -3.88
N GLY A 72 -5.21 -7.32 -3.64
CA GLY A 72 -5.42 -6.31 -4.68
C GLY A 72 -6.47 -6.67 -5.73
N LYS A 73 -7.16 -7.80 -5.59
CA LYS A 73 -8.20 -8.24 -6.53
C LYS A 73 -9.56 -7.71 -6.11
N PHE A 74 -10.28 -7.24 -7.13
CA PHE A 74 -11.64 -6.76 -7.00
C PHE A 74 -12.55 -7.50 -7.96
N LYS A 75 -13.72 -7.88 -7.47
CA LYS A 75 -14.78 -8.40 -8.31
C LYS A 75 -15.78 -7.28 -8.56
N LYS A 76 -15.87 -6.83 -9.82
CA LYS A 76 -16.97 -5.98 -10.25
C LYS A 76 -18.24 -6.83 -10.22
N GLU A 77 -19.22 -6.42 -9.45
CA GLU A 77 -20.56 -6.99 -9.50
C GLU A 77 -21.55 -5.93 -9.94
N ILE A 78 -22.52 -6.35 -10.73
CA ILE A 78 -23.58 -5.51 -11.26
C ILE A 78 -24.87 -5.96 -10.58
N PHE A 79 -25.61 -5.01 -10.01
CA PHE A 79 -26.90 -5.25 -9.38
C PHE A 79 -27.98 -4.51 -10.14
N LEU A 80 -28.95 -5.25 -10.65
CA LEU A 80 -30.09 -4.72 -11.38
C LEU A 80 -31.35 -4.79 -10.50
N LYS A 81 -32.13 -3.70 -10.44
CA LYS A 81 -33.30 -3.60 -9.54
C LYS A 81 -34.45 -4.52 -9.92
N ASP A 82 -34.65 -4.70 -11.22
CA ASP A 82 -35.65 -5.60 -11.80
C ASP A 82 -35.33 -7.08 -11.56
N GLN A 83 -34.07 -7.42 -11.30
CA GLN A 83 -33.63 -8.78 -11.02
C GLN A 83 -33.71 -9.13 -9.53
N LYS A 84 -34.70 -9.97 -9.19
CA LYS A 84 -34.95 -10.45 -7.81
C LYS A 84 -33.70 -11.08 -7.16
N GLU A 85 -32.93 -11.87 -7.91
CA GLU A 85 -31.73 -12.52 -7.37
C GLU A 85 -30.61 -11.52 -7.07
N SER A 86 -30.40 -10.54 -7.96
CA SER A 86 -29.48 -9.42 -7.77
C SER A 86 -29.84 -8.63 -6.50
N MET A 87 -31.10 -8.29 -6.31
CA MET A 87 -31.55 -7.56 -5.11
C MET A 87 -31.46 -8.39 -3.82
N LYS A 88 -31.69 -9.71 -3.89
CA LYS A 88 -31.49 -10.62 -2.76
C LYS A 88 -30.02 -10.64 -2.33
N LYS A 89 -29.10 -10.73 -3.30
CA LYS A 89 -27.66 -10.73 -3.04
C LYS A 89 -27.20 -9.38 -2.47
N LEU A 90 -27.64 -8.26 -3.03
CA LEU A 90 -27.30 -6.92 -2.55
C LEU A 90 -27.74 -6.69 -1.10
N LYS A 91 -28.97 -7.08 -0.75
CA LYS A 91 -29.48 -6.99 0.63
C LYS A 91 -28.68 -7.86 1.60
N LYS A 92 -28.24 -9.06 1.17
CA LYS A 92 -27.37 -9.94 1.98
C LYS A 92 -26.00 -9.30 2.22
N THR A 93 -25.43 -8.67 1.20
CA THR A 93 -24.18 -7.90 1.30
C THR A 93 -24.33 -6.75 2.30
N LEU A 94 -25.36 -5.92 2.14
CA LEU A 94 -25.65 -4.80 3.05
C LEU A 94 -25.77 -5.25 4.51
N LYS A 95 -26.50 -6.35 4.76
CA LYS A 95 -26.62 -6.94 6.10
C LYS A 95 -25.27 -7.37 6.67
N SER A 96 -24.41 -7.95 5.83
CA SER A 96 -23.08 -8.43 6.23
C SER A 96 -22.14 -7.26 6.59
N LEU A 97 -22.17 -6.19 5.81
CA LEU A 97 -21.41 -4.95 6.07
C LEU A 97 -21.87 -4.27 7.36
N LYS A 98 -23.18 -4.11 7.57
CA LYS A 98 -23.74 -3.55 8.82
C LYS A 98 -23.35 -4.37 10.06
N ASN A 99 -23.41 -5.70 9.94
CA ASN A 99 -23.00 -6.60 11.03
C ASN A 99 -21.50 -6.46 11.35
N TYR A 100 -20.66 -6.28 10.33
CA TYR A 100 -19.22 -6.03 10.54
C TYR A 100 -18.98 -4.75 11.34
N LEU A 101 -19.64 -3.64 10.99
CA LEU A 101 -19.54 -2.38 11.75
C LEU A 101 -20.01 -2.57 13.20
N LYS A 102 -21.14 -3.22 13.40
CA LYS A 102 -21.72 -3.44 14.74
C LYS A 102 -20.79 -4.26 15.66
N ARG A 103 -20.13 -5.29 15.12
CA ARG A 103 -19.22 -6.17 15.89
C ARG A 103 -17.92 -5.51 16.34
N LYS A 104 -17.48 -4.42 15.70
CA LYS A 104 -16.26 -3.72 16.14
C LYS A 104 -16.51 -2.51 17.02
N ASN A 105 -17.67 -1.85 16.94
CA ASN A 105 -18.03 -0.86 17.98
C ASN A 105 -18.04 -1.48 19.40
N THR A 106 -18.15 -2.80 19.52
CA THR A 106 -18.02 -3.56 20.77
C THR A 106 -16.59 -4.04 21.10
N ARG A 107 -15.61 -3.94 20.18
CA ARG A 107 -14.21 -4.30 20.42
C ARG A 107 -13.37 -3.04 20.60
N LYS A 108 -12.73 -2.92 21.76
CA LYS A 108 -11.75 -1.89 22.19
C LYS A 108 -10.47 -1.79 21.32
N ASP A 109 -10.54 -2.07 20.02
CA ASP A 109 -9.41 -1.96 19.08
C ASP A 109 -9.16 -0.51 18.63
N LEU A 110 -9.80 0.47 19.27
CA LEU A 110 -9.64 1.92 19.04
C LEU A 110 -8.37 2.50 19.68
N ASN A 111 -7.61 1.71 20.43
CA ASN A 111 -6.44 2.17 21.18
C ASN A 111 -5.10 1.57 20.68
N ALA A 112 -5.02 1.13 19.43
CA ALA A 112 -3.70 0.98 18.83
C ALA A 112 -3.09 2.38 18.74
N LYS A 113 -2.19 2.72 19.69
CA LYS A 113 -1.32 3.91 19.58
C LYS A 113 -0.82 3.94 18.13
N PRO A 114 -0.91 5.08 17.41
CA PRO A 114 -0.51 5.11 16.02
C PRO A 114 0.94 4.64 15.95
N ILE A 115 1.14 3.45 15.39
CA ILE A 115 2.43 2.79 15.28
C ILE A 115 3.45 3.75 14.65
N ASP A 116 2.95 4.69 13.85
CA ASP A 116 3.64 5.83 13.24
C ASP A 116 4.42 6.74 14.21
N LYS A 117 3.96 6.95 15.47
CA LYS A 117 4.73 7.77 16.42
C LYS A 117 5.92 6.98 17.00
N ILE A 118 5.69 5.71 17.33
CA ILE A 118 6.73 4.81 17.86
C ILE A 118 7.78 4.47 16.78
N LEU A 119 7.34 4.40 15.52
CA LEU A 119 8.20 4.14 14.38
C LEU A 119 9.17 5.29 14.09
N ARG A 120 8.74 6.56 14.17
CA ARG A 120 9.60 7.70 13.82
C ARG A 120 10.85 7.81 14.68
N ASP A 121 10.72 7.58 15.99
CA ASP A 121 11.82 7.82 16.93
C ASP A 121 12.90 6.73 16.91
N LYS A 122 12.61 5.56 16.33
CA LYS A 122 13.56 4.44 16.27
C LYS A 122 14.47 4.44 15.05
N PHE A 123 14.11 5.17 13.99
CA PHE A 123 14.83 5.18 12.72
C PHE A 123 15.68 6.45 12.54
N PHE A 124 16.61 6.43 11.58
CA PHE A 124 17.38 7.62 11.21
C PHE A 124 16.48 8.71 10.61
N ASP A 125 15.60 8.30 9.69
CA ASP A 125 14.56 9.12 9.09
C ASP A 125 13.43 8.19 8.64
N SER A 126 12.23 8.73 8.46
CA SER A 126 11.06 7.93 8.09
C SER A 126 10.07 8.69 7.21
N LEU A 127 9.45 7.96 6.30
CA LEU A 127 8.33 8.42 5.48
C LEU A 127 7.12 7.51 5.73
N THR A 128 5.96 8.13 5.97
CA THR A 128 4.67 7.44 5.95
C THR A 128 3.87 7.94 4.74
N VAL A 129 3.33 6.99 3.97
CA VAL A 129 2.47 7.23 2.79
C VAL A 129 1.32 6.26 2.80
N ASP A 130 0.25 6.62 2.10
CA ASP A 130 -1.00 5.91 2.12
C ASP A 130 -1.59 5.77 0.71
N PHE A 131 -1.78 4.52 0.27
CA PHE A 131 -2.42 4.22 -1.01
C PHE A 131 -2.89 2.76 -1.05
N TRP A 132 -3.85 2.44 -1.91
CA TRP A 132 -4.35 1.07 -2.06
C TRP A 132 -3.50 0.24 -3.01
N ASP A 133 -3.54 -1.07 -2.81
CA ASP A 133 -2.91 -2.06 -3.70
C ASP A 133 -3.81 -2.29 -4.92
N VAL A 134 -4.08 -1.22 -5.68
CA VAL A 134 -4.86 -1.23 -6.92
C VAL A 134 -4.06 -0.56 -8.02
N ASP A 135 -4.32 -0.97 -9.26
CA ASP A 135 -3.69 -0.45 -10.48
C ASP A 135 -4.53 0.61 -11.18
N ARG A 136 -5.73 0.90 -10.65
CA ARG A 136 -6.68 1.87 -11.19
C ARG A 136 -7.64 2.35 -10.11
N ASP A 137 -8.31 3.46 -10.37
CA ASP A 137 -9.37 3.97 -9.52
C ASP A 137 -10.56 3.00 -9.47
N LEU A 138 -10.90 2.56 -8.26
CA LEU A 138 -12.00 1.65 -8.00
C LEU A 138 -12.91 2.22 -6.90
N LEU A 139 -13.74 3.19 -7.27
CA LEU A 139 -14.60 3.97 -6.35
C LEU A 139 -13.79 4.60 -5.20
N PHE A 140 -13.74 3.93 -4.05
CA PHE A 140 -13.08 4.37 -2.83
C PHE A 140 -11.64 3.85 -2.70
N TYR A 141 -11.25 2.92 -3.56
CA TYR A 141 -9.90 2.36 -3.60
C TYR A 141 -9.10 3.10 -4.66
N LYS A 142 -8.28 4.04 -4.21
CA LYS A 142 -7.39 4.81 -5.07
C LYS A 142 -6.00 4.17 -5.16
N PRO A 143 -5.42 4.06 -6.37
CA PRO A 143 -4.06 3.57 -6.54
C PRO A 143 -3.07 4.58 -5.93
N ILE A 144 -1.77 4.29 -6.02
CA ILE A 144 -0.77 5.32 -5.73
C ILE A 144 -0.97 6.49 -6.71
N GLU A 145 -1.24 7.68 -6.17
CA GLU A 145 -1.35 8.91 -6.95
C GLU A 145 0.05 9.55 -7.11
N GLY A 146 0.14 10.54 -8.01
CA GLY A 146 1.41 11.24 -8.30
C GLY A 146 2.05 11.86 -7.06
N SER A 147 1.24 12.40 -6.14
CA SER A 147 1.73 13.00 -4.88
C SER A 147 2.42 11.99 -3.97
N GLU A 148 1.89 10.77 -3.82
CA GLU A 148 2.45 9.73 -2.97
C GLU A 148 3.70 9.15 -3.60
N ALA A 149 3.67 8.91 -4.91
CA ALA A 149 4.83 8.48 -5.67
C ALA A 149 5.97 9.52 -5.58
N GLU A 150 5.64 10.80 -5.69
CA GLU A 150 6.59 11.91 -5.56
C GLU A 150 7.21 11.96 -4.16
N LYS A 151 6.41 11.84 -3.10
CA LYS A 151 6.92 11.79 -1.71
C LYS A 151 7.94 10.66 -1.54
N ILE A 152 7.63 9.46 -2.05
CA ILE A 152 8.56 8.31 -1.99
C ILE A 152 9.82 8.59 -2.81
N ALA A 153 9.68 9.07 -4.04
CA ALA A 153 10.80 9.38 -4.92
C ALA A 153 11.74 10.44 -4.30
N ARG A 154 11.17 11.53 -3.76
CA ARG A 154 11.92 12.57 -3.04
C ARG A 154 12.64 12.02 -1.82
N PHE A 155 12.02 11.11 -1.07
CA PHE A 155 12.65 10.49 0.09
C PHE A 155 13.84 9.61 -0.30
N ILE A 156 13.70 8.79 -1.35
CA ILE A 156 14.80 8.00 -1.91
C ILE A 156 15.93 8.93 -2.38
N TYR A 157 15.58 10.00 -3.10
CA TYR A 157 16.55 10.96 -3.63
C TYR A 157 17.31 11.69 -2.52
N LYS A 158 16.59 12.23 -1.53
CA LYS A 158 17.14 12.91 -0.34
C LYS A 158 18.22 12.06 0.36
N HIS A 159 18.02 10.75 0.42
CA HIS A 159 18.91 9.84 1.13
C HIS A 159 19.88 9.04 0.26
N LYS A 160 19.88 9.24 -1.07
CA LYS A 160 20.76 8.55 -2.03
C LYS A 160 22.22 8.53 -1.56
N LYS A 161 22.78 9.69 -1.21
CA LYS A 161 24.17 9.80 -0.73
C LYS A 161 24.40 9.11 0.61
N ASN A 162 23.45 9.15 1.54
CA ASN A 162 23.58 8.48 2.83
C ASN A 162 23.58 6.95 2.66
N VAL A 163 22.79 6.43 1.73
CA VAL A 163 22.70 5.00 1.45
C VAL A 163 23.96 4.53 0.73
N LEU A 164 24.43 5.27 -0.28
CA LEU A 164 25.60 4.90 -1.07
C LEU A 164 26.92 5.05 -0.30
N ASN A 165 27.06 6.09 0.53
CA ASN A 165 28.35 6.43 1.14
C ASN A 165 28.44 6.10 2.64
N LYS A 166 27.31 6.16 3.37
CA LYS A 166 27.28 5.92 4.83
C LYS A 166 26.69 4.56 5.20
N GLY A 167 26.29 3.77 4.20
CA GLY A 167 25.75 2.42 4.40
C GLY A 167 24.41 2.39 5.12
N LEU A 168 23.63 3.48 5.08
CA LEU A 168 22.25 3.44 5.58
C LEU A 168 21.43 2.46 4.75
N LYS A 169 20.48 1.78 5.40
CA LYS A 169 19.63 0.79 4.74
C LYS A 169 18.14 1.06 4.95
N PHE A 170 17.33 0.66 3.99
CA PHE A 170 15.89 0.80 4.08
C PHE A 170 15.23 -0.38 4.78
N VAL A 171 14.20 -0.05 5.52
CA VAL A 171 13.14 -0.94 5.99
C VAL A 171 11.85 -0.50 5.33
N ILE A 172 11.20 -1.42 4.64
CA ILE A 172 9.96 -1.14 3.92
C ILE A 172 8.86 -1.96 4.58
N HIS A 173 7.91 -1.25 5.17
CA HIS A 173 6.78 -1.82 5.89
C HIS A 173 5.49 -1.52 5.14
N CYS A 174 4.59 -2.50 5.06
CA CYS A 174 3.21 -2.23 4.68
C CYS A 174 2.22 -2.88 5.65
N SER A 175 1.26 -2.10 6.14
CA SER A 175 0.32 -2.53 7.19
C SER A 175 -0.74 -3.54 6.71
N ALA A 176 -0.95 -3.67 5.40
CA ALA A 176 -2.03 -4.47 4.84
C ALA A 176 -1.61 -5.48 3.76
N GLY A 177 -0.34 -5.52 3.35
CA GLY A 177 0.15 -6.56 2.45
C GLY A 177 1.50 -6.27 1.81
N ILE A 178 2.22 -7.34 1.46
CA ILE A 178 3.63 -7.27 1.05
C ILE A 178 3.80 -6.82 -0.41
N SER A 179 2.77 -6.93 -1.24
CA SER A 179 2.79 -6.54 -2.66
C SER A 179 3.27 -5.09 -2.87
N ARG A 180 2.72 -4.14 -2.09
CA ARG A 180 3.10 -2.73 -2.15
C ARG A 180 4.53 -2.47 -1.67
N SER A 181 4.92 -3.05 -0.53
CA SER A 181 6.27 -2.88 0.01
C SER A 181 7.32 -3.53 -0.91
N ALA A 182 7.00 -4.63 -1.57
CA ALA A 182 7.84 -5.23 -2.60
C ALA A 182 7.94 -4.33 -3.86
N GLY A 183 6.84 -3.71 -4.29
CA GLY A 183 6.84 -2.71 -5.38
C GLY A 183 7.74 -1.50 -5.07
N VAL A 184 7.63 -0.95 -3.86
CA VAL A 184 8.53 0.12 -3.38
C VAL A 184 9.99 -0.36 -3.31
N GLY A 185 10.24 -1.58 -2.81
CA GLY A 185 11.59 -2.14 -2.76
C GLY A 185 12.22 -2.31 -4.15
N MET A 186 11.42 -2.71 -5.13
CA MET A 186 11.85 -2.80 -6.52
C MET A 186 12.16 -1.41 -7.10
N ALA A 187 11.32 -0.40 -6.81
CA ALA A 187 11.54 0.97 -7.26
C ALA A 187 12.82 1.55 -6.66
N LEU A 188 13.08 1.26 -5.39
CA LEU A 188 14.26 1.72 -4.67
C LEU A 188 15.55 1.25 -5.35
N HIS A 189 15.61 -0.02 -5.75
CA HIS A 189 16.73 -0.53 -6.54
C HIS A 189 16.87 0.19 -7.87
N CYS A 190 15.79 0.29 -8.64
CA CYS A 190 15.82 0.96 -9.93
C CYS A 190 16.28 2.43 -9.83
N CYS A 191 15.80 3.15 -8.82
CA CYS A 191 16.16 4.54 -8.58
C CYS A 191 17.65 4.71 -8.20
N LEU A 192 18.16 3.88 -7.29
CA LEU A 192 19.53 4.03 -6.78
C LEU A 192 20.61 3.50 -7.74
N ASP A 193 20.36 2.37 -8.41
CA ASP A 193 21.34 1.74 -9.31
C ASP A 193 21.22 2.27 -10.76
N PHE A 194 20.00 2.60 -11.21
CA PHE A 194 19.72 2.90 -12.63
C PHE A 194 19.10 4.28 -12.87
N GLY A 195 19.09 5.16 -11.86
CA GLY A 195 18.51 6.50 -11.98
C GLY A 195 17.02 6.51 -12.33
N GLY A 196 16.30 5.44 -11.97
CA GLY A 196 14.88 5.26 -12.28
C GLY A 196 14.62 4.66 -13.67
N ASN A 197 15.64 4.27 -14.44
CA ASN A 197 15.47 3.64 -15.74
C ASN A 197 14.88 2.21 -15.64
N THR A 198 13.55 2.13 -15.73
CA THR A 198 12.78 0.88 -15.62
C THR A 198 13.09 -0.12 -16.74
N GLU A 199 13.39 0.32 -17.96
CA GLU A 199 13.70 -0.57 -19.09
C GLU A 199 15.03 -1.28 -18.88
N HIS A 200 16.04 -0.55 -18.41
CA HIS A 200 17.33 -1.14 -18.06
C HIS A 200 17.16 -2.10 -16.88
N PHE A 201 16.47 -1.66 -15.83
CA PHE A 201 16.23 -2.47 -14.64
C PHE A 201 15.50 -3.80 -14.93
N LYS A 202 14.54 -3.83 -15.87
CA LYS A 202 13.82 -5.06 -16.24
C LYS A 202 14.70 -6.14 -16.88
N LYS A 203 15.87 -5.77 -17.40
CA LYS A 203 16.83 -6.73 -17.97
C LYS A 203 17.73 -7.36 -16.89
N GLU A 204 17.66 -6.86 -15.67
CA GLU A 204 18.51 -7.26 -14.55
C GLU A 204 17.83 -8.27 -13.62
N ASN A 205 18.65 -9.12 -13.00
CA ASN A 205 18.18 -10.11 -12.04
C ASN A 205 17.87 -9.47 -10.66
N CYS A 206 16.70 -8.85 -10.52
CA CYS A 206 16.25 -8.31 -9.24
C CYS A 206 15.91 -9.44 -8.25
N LYS A 207 16.68 -9.56 -7.17
CA LYS A 207 16.46 -10.57 -6.12
C LYS A 207 15.02 -10.58 -5.57
N ILE A 208 14.35 -9.42 -5.55
CA ILE A 208 12.97 -9.30 -5.04
C ILE A 208 11.99 -10.12 -5.91
N LEU A 209 12.19 -10.15 -7.22
CA LEU A 209 11.34 -10.90 -8.17
C LEU A 209 11.51 -12.42 -8.03
N PHE A 210 12.66 -12.89 -7.59
CA PHE A 210 12.95 -14.33 -7.43
C PHE A 210 12.55 -14.89 -6.07
N HIS A 211 12.22 -14.05 -5.10
CA HIS A 211 11.86 -14.51 -3.77
C HIS A 211 10.37 -14.90 -3.74
N ASN A 212 10.09 -16.17 -3.41
CA ASN A 212 8.75 -16.78 -3.45
C ASN A 212 7.62 -15.99 -2.73
N ARG A 213 7.99 -15.24 -1.69
CA ARG A 213 7.07 -14.43 -0.88
C ARG A 213 6.58 -13.16 -1.58
N TYR A 214 7.34 -12.64 -2.54
CA TYR A 214 7.08 -11.32 -3.10
C TYR A 214 6.39 -11.42 -4.46
N ARG A 215 5.31 -10.66 -4.58
CA ARG A 215 4.65 -10.36 -5.85
C ARG A 215 4.54 -8.84 -5.93
N PRO A 216 5.58 -8.15 -6.41
CA PRO A 216 5.62 -6.69 -6.42
C PRO A 216 4.47 -6.12 -7.26
N ASN A 217 3.85 -5.05 -6.77
CA ASN A 217 2.92 -4.28 -7.59
C ASN A 217 3.69 -3.43 -8.61
N GLU A 218 3.57 -3.77 -9.90
CA GLU A 218 4.26 -3.04 -10.98
C GLU A 218 3.77 -1.59 -11.15
N TYR A 219 2.50 -1.31 -10.87
CA TYR A 219 1.95 0.04 -10.94
C TYR A 219 2.64 0.95 -9.92
N VAL A 220 2.82 0.45 -8.68
CA VAL A 220 3.59 1.14 -7.63
C VAL A 220 5.04 1.38 -8.05
N PHE A 221 5.68 0.34 -8.60
CA PHE A 221 7.04 0.44 -9.11
C PHE A 221 7.18 1.53 -10.17
N ASN A 222 6.36 1.49 -11.22
CA ASN A 222 6.45 2.42 -12.34
C ASN A 222 6.15 3.86 -11.91
N ALA A 223 5.14 4.06 -11.05
CA ALA A 223 4.78 5.40 -10.56
C ALA A 223 5.96 6.08 -9.84
N ILE A 224 6.62 5.37 -8.92
CA ILE A 224 7.75 5.93 -8.16
C ILE A 224 8.95 6.20 -9.08
N CYS A 225 9.28 5.27 -9.97
CA CYS A 225 10.42 5.46 -10.88
C CYS A 225 10.20 6.63 -11.85
N ASN A 226 8.97 6.85 -12.31
CA ASN A 226 8.64 8.00 -13.15
C ASN A 226 8.86 9.32 -12.43
N GLU A 227 8.40 9.45 -11.18
CA GLU A 227 8.66 10.67 -10.38
C GLU A 227 10.15 10.84 -10.09
N TYR A 228 10.88 9.76 -9.81
CA TYR A 228 12.33 9.83 -9.59
C TYR A 228 13.09 10.32 -10.82
N LYS A 229 12.73 9.84 -12.03
CA LYS A 229 13.34 10.32 -13.28
C LYS A 229 13.13 11.82 -13.47
N LYS A 230 11.96 12.36 -13.13
CA LYS A 230 11.70 13.81 -13.20
C LYS A 230 12.65 14.56 -12.27
N LEU A 231 12.85 14.09 -11.04
CA LEU A 231 13.80 14.70 -10.08
C LEU A 231 15.25 14.68 -10.59
N GLU A 232 15.70 13.57 -11.17
CA GLU A 232 17.05 13.48 -11.77
C GLU A 232 17.20 14.38 -13.00
N GLY A 233 16.13 14.57 -13.79
CA GLY A 233 16.11 15.42 -14.98
C GLY A 233 16.07 16.93 -14.67
N MET A 234 15.48 17.34 -13.56
CA MET A 234 15.40 18.77 -13.15
C MET A 234 16.72 19.33 -12.62
N LEU A 235 17.72 18.48 -12.37
CA LEU A 235 19.01 18.85 -11.75
C LEU A 235 20.22 18.63 -12.68
N LYS A 236 19.96 18.29 -13.95
CA LYS A 236 20.95 18.26 -15.03
C LYS A 236 20.80 19.51 -15.88
#